data_AF-A0A1G8JJH8-F1
#
_entry.id   AF-A0A1G8JJH8-F1
#
_cell.length_a   1.000
_cell.length_b   1.000
_cell.length_c   1.000
_cell.angle_alpha   90.00
_cell.angle_beta   90.00
_cell.angle_gamma   90.00
#
_symmetry.space_group_name_H-M   'P 1'
#
loop_
_entity.id
_entity.type
_entity.pdbx_description
1 polymer ?
#
loop_
_entity_poly.entity_id
_entity_poly.type
_entity_poly.pdbx_seq_one_letter_code
_entity_poly.pdbx_strand_id
1 'polypeptide(L)'
;MTSDLTVPLNYDPSDFLNHDLHNKLTRPMNATDPCFEAWLSQETGIDASSLGINALERAVLERVRATQSAASAESVTGLADGAVHAYWQLLNSSPDERLALVEVLVVPETWFFRDREAFVALARLANEKLVRDPSRVVRVLSVPCSSGEEPYSVAMALLDAGIAAERFTIDALDISARAIELAQQGVYGRNSFRGGEYAFRDRHFSRTDAGWVLNERIQQTVRFAQANLFEPSPTGGARYDFIFCRNVLIYFHRDAQDRAIHLLDARLADDGTIFVGPAETGLMMRHTLSSARIPLAFAFQRTPPEEAAQWRFTLFGKAANAGVAAGYAAVAAPHGLAGAPGTDGMSKTPTLPFTQAASAFVPASAPASAPAFSPPALKPPPAAPRKAKPASALGHATPALSATPGVSLAEARQLADAGQFDKAERVAHEFVIVHGPHADAFYLLGLIADAQGHAADASDYYRKALYLEPAHYEALTHLAALLDVTGDSAGAQQLMRRAQRAAAKAAPPGDAPLNSPRGAHGSRRH
;
A
#
# COMPACT_ATOMS: atom_id res chain seq x y z
N MET A 1 -37.76 57.61 -49.23
CA MET A 1 -37.48 58.64 -48.22
C MET A 1 -37.70 57.99 -46.86
N THR A 2 -36.68 57.34 -46.29
CA THR A 2 -35.64 57.88 -45.34
C THR A 2 -36.21 57.92 -43.91
N SER A 3 -35.80 56.99 -43.04
CA SER A 3 -34.71 57.09 -42.02
C SER A 3 -35.24 57.76 -40.73
N ASP A 4 -34.90 57.43 -39.48
CA ASP A 4 -33.74 56.83 -38.82
C ASP A 4 -34.19 56.25 -37.47
N LEU A 5 -33.57 55.16 -37.02
CA LEU A 5 -33.34 54.89 -35.59
C LEU A 5 -32.06 54.06 -35.46
N THR A 6 -31.05 54.73 -34.93
CA THR A 6 -29.65 54.35 -34.81
C THR A 6 -29.47 53.21 -33.80
N VAL A 7 -28.87 52.11 -34.23
CA VAL A 7 -28.32 51.07 -33.35
C VAL A 7 -26.88 51.44 -33.02
N PRO A 8 -26.45 51.49 -31.74
CA PRO A 8 -25.03 51.53 -31.45
C PRO A 8 -24.44 50.13 -31.67
N LEU A 9 -23.75 49.97 -32.79
CA LEU A 9 -22.75 48.94 -33.04
C LEU A 9 -21.58 49.18 -32.09
N ASN A 10 -21.40 48.28 -31.12
CA ASN A 10 -20.11 47.76 -30.67
C ASN A 10 -20.37 46.76 -29.54
N TYR A 11 -20.55 45.50 -29.91
CA TYR A 11 -20.41 44.38 -29.00
C TYR A 11 -19.55 43.36 -29.72
N ASP A 12 -18.27 43.35 -29.38
CA ASP A 12 -17.31 42.39 -29.93
C ASP A 12 -17.45 41.07 -29.15
N PRO A 13 -17.83 39.95 -29.80
CA PRO A 13 -17.89 38.64 -29.16
C PRO A 13 -16.54 38.17 -28.62
N SER A 14 -15.43 38.81 -28.98
CA SER A 14 -14.11 38.52 -28.40
C SER A 14 -13.94 38.98 -26.96
N ASP A 15 -14.77 39.90 -26.46
CA ASP A 15 -14.66 40.35 -25.06
C ASP A 15 -15.12 39.29 -24.07
N PHE A 16 -16.09 38.42 -24.43
CA PHE A 16 -16.50 37.31 -23.57
C PHE A 16 -15.51 36.13 -23.60
N LEU A 17 -14.84 35.89 -24.73
CA LEU A 17 -13.78 34.87 -24.81
C LEU A 17 -12.50 35.30 -24.08
N ASN A 18 -12.16 36.59 -24.12
CA ASN A 18 -10.98 37.11 -23.43
C ASN A 18 -11.21 37.28 -21.92
N HIS A 19 -12.42 37.65 -21.46
CA HIS A 19 -12.69 37.75 -20.02
C HIS A 19 -12.65 36.38 -19.33
N ASP A 20 -13.10 35.31 -20.01
CA ASP A 20 -13.14 33.96 -19.45
C ASP A 20 -11.79 33.23 -19.55
N LEU A 21 -10.92 33.59 -20.51
CA LEU A 21 -9.51 33.15 -20.51
C LEU A 21 -8.66 33.90 -19.47
N HIS A 22 -8.90 35.20 -19.26
CA HIS A 22 -8.17 35.99 -18.27
C HIS A 22 -8.54 35.58 -16.83
N ASN A 23 -9.81 35.23 -16.57
CA ASN A 23 -10.26 34.71 -15.27
C ASN A 23 -9.79 33.28 -14.98
N LYS A 24 -9.50 32.46 -16.01
CA LYS A 24 -8.86 31.14 -15.81
C LYS A 24 -7.36 31.23 -15.54
N LEU A 25 -6.72 32.36 -15.84
CA LEU A 25 -5.31 32.63 -15.59
C LEU A 25 -5.03 33.44 -14.31
N THR A 26 -6.06 33.79 -13.53
CA THR A 26 -5.92 34.63 -12.33
C THR A 26 -6.72 34.10 -11.13
N ARG A 27 -6.88 32.77 -11.02
CA ARG A 27 -7.27 32.21 -9.72
C ARG A 27 -6.05 32.30 -8.79
N PRO A 28 -6.16 32.97 -7.63
CA PRO A 28 -5.12 32.89 -6.62
C PRO A 28 -4.87 31.43 -6.26
N MET A 29 -3.65 30.95 -6.52
CA MET A 29 -3.25 29.58 -6.31
C MET A 29 -2.79 29.45 -4.85
N ASN A 30 -3.32 28.46 -4.14
CA ASN A 30 -3.00 28.25 -2.73
C ASN A 30 -2.37 26.87 -2.51
N ALA A 31 -1.89 26.60 -1.29
CA ALA A 31 -1.21 25.34 -0.98
C ALA A 31 -2.12 24.10 -0.98
N THR A 32 -3.44 24.29 -1.09
CA THR A 32 -4.44 23.23 -1.24
C THR A 32 -4.92 23.08 -2.67
N ASP A 33 -4.27 23.73 -3.64
CA ASP A 33 -4.65 23.64 -5.04
C ASP A 33 -4.51 22.19 -5.54
N PRO A 34 -5.53 21.61 -6.21
CA PRO A 34 -5.49 20.23 -6.71
C PRO A 34 -4.31 19.92 -7.63
N CYS A 35 -3.66 20.94 -8.21
CA CYS A 35 -2.46 20.75 -9.03
C CYS A 35 -1.32 20.07 -8.26
N PHE A 36 -1.16 20.34 -6.96
CA PHE A 36 -0.14 19.69 -6.12
C PHE A 36 -0.45 18.23 -5.86
N GLU A 37 -1.72 17.88 -5.64
CA GLU A 37 -2.15 16.48 -5.48
C GLU A 37 -1.94 15.68 -6.76
N ALA A 38 -2.32 16.25 -7.90
CA ALA A 38 -2.12 15.65 -9.21
C ALA A 38 -0.62 15.47 -9.52
N TRP A 39 0.21 16.47 -9.20
CA TRP A 39 1.66 16.39 -9.36
C TRP A 39 2.26 15.28 -8.49
N LEU A 40 1.92 15.21 -7.20
CA LEU A 40 2.46 14.20 -6.29
C LEU A 40 2.12 12.78 -6.78
N SER A 41 0.87 12.58 -7.17
CA SER A 41 0.37 11.31 -7.69
C SER A 41 1.08 10.90 -8.99
N GLN A 42 1.33 11.86 -9.89
CA GLN A 42 2.05 11.61 -11.14
C GLN A 42 3.53 11.30 -10.91
N GLU A 43 4.19 12.06 -10.04
CA GLU A 43 5.64 11.97 -9.81
C GLU A 43 6.00 10.72 -8.98
N THR A 44 5.20 10.38 -7.97
CA THR A 44 5.56 9.37 -6.96
C THR A 44 4.59 8.19 -6.86
N GLY A 45 3.40 8.28 -7.47
CA GLY A 45 2.31 7.33 -7.25
C GLY A 45 1.55 7.52 -5.93
N ILE A 46 2.02 8.37 -5.02
CA ILE A 46 1.42 8.57 -3.69
C ILE A 46 0.07 9.28 -3.82
N ASP A 47 -0.93 8.74 -3.13
CA ASP A 47 -2.20 9.40 -2.85
C ASP A 47 -2.03 10.33 -1.65
N ALA A 48 -2.19 11.63 -1.86
CA ALA A 48 -2.04 12.65 -0.81
C ALA A 48 -2.94 12.38 0.41
N SER A 49 -4.10 11.75 0.21
CA SER A 49 -5.03 11.42 1.30
C SER A 49 -4.50 10.34 2.25
N SER A 50 -3.54 9.53 1.79
CA SER A 50 -2.90 8.47 2.58
C SER A 50 -1.83 8.97 3.56
N LEU A 51 -1.27 10.17 3.33
CA LEU A 51 -0.20 10.77 4.14
C LEU A 51 -0.72 11.43 5.44
N GLY A 52 -2.04 11.52 5.59
CA GLY A 52 -2.69 12.17 6.72
C GLY A 52 -3.19 13.59 6.40
N ILE A 53 -4.00 14.12 7.32
CA ILE A 53 -4.72 15.38 7.13
C ILE A 53 -3.74 16.53 6.91
N ASN A 54 -3.94 17.26 5.81
CA ASN A 54 -3.18 18.44 5.40
C ASN A 54 -1.66 18.21 5.34
N ALA A 55 -1.19 16.97 5.15
CA ALA A 55 0.24 16.68 5.04
C ALA A 55 0.86 17.39 3.83
N LEU A 56 0.21 17.29 2.66
CA LEU A 56 0.65 17.94 1.43
C LEU A 56 0.65 19.47 1.54
N GLU A 57 -0.44 20.04 2.05
CA GLU A 57 -0.54 21.49 2.27
C GLU A 57 0.60 22.01 3.15
N ARG A 58 0.87 21.33 4.28
CA ARG A 58 1.96 21.72 5.20
C ARG A 58 3.32 21.64 4.53
N ALA A 59 3.58 20.57 3.77
CA ALA A 59 4.83 20.38 3.05
C ALA A 59 5.05 21.47 1.99
N VAL A 60 4.01 21.79 1.20
CA VAL A 60 4.06 22.87 0.22
C VAL A 60 4.37 24.21 0.90
N LEU A 61 3.66 24.55 1.98
CA LEU A 61 3.90 25.80 2.71
C LEU A 61 5.29 25.86 3.34
N GLU A 62 5.83 24.74 3.81
CA GLU A 62 7.21 24.66 4.31
C GLU A 62 8.21 24.95 3.20
N ARG A 63 8.08 24.30 2.04
CA ARG A 63 8.95 24.51 0.88
C ARG A 63 8.85 25.92 0.29
N VAL A 64 7.65 26.51 0.25
CA VAL A 64 7.44 27.92 -0.09
C VAL A 64 8.28 28.83 0.81
N ARG A 65 8.27 28.62 2.13
CA ARG A 65 9.08 29.44 3.06
C ARG A 65 10.57 29.22 2.86
N ALA A 66 11.00 27.97 2.64
CA ALA A 66 12.41 27.62 2.46
C ALA A 66 12.99 28.28 1.20
N THR A 67 12.25 28.28 0.10
CA THR A 67 12.67 28.85 -1.20
C THR A 67 12.58 30.37 -1.22
N GLN A 68 11.68 30.98 -0.44
CA GLN A 68 11.58 32.44 -0.31
C GLN A 68 12.65 33.07 0.56
N SER A 69 13.10 32.37 1.61
CA SER A 69 14.23 32.83 2.45
C SER A 69 15.52 32.99 1.63
N ALA A 70 15.64 32.28 0.51
CA ALA A 70 16.75 32.45 -0.44
C ALA A 70 16.55 33.63 -1.42
N ALA A 71 15.33 34.18 -1.55
CA ALA A 71 14.96 35.12 -2.61
C ALA A 71 14.65 36.55 -2.14
N SER A 72 14.37 36.84 -0.85
CA SER A 72 14.31 38.23 -0.33
C SER A 72 14.04 38.32 1.18
N ALA A 73 14.81 39.17 1.86
CA ALA A 73 14.70 39.50 3.29
C ALA A 73 13.78 40.70 3.57
N GLU A 74 12.78 41.01 2.73
CA GLU A 74 11.91 42.18 2.93
C GLU A 74 10.42 41.86 2.80
N SER A 75 9.70 42.37 3.81
CA SER A 75 8.25 42.45 4.00
C SER A 75 7.53 41.26 4.67
N VAL A 76 7.11 41.56 5.90
CA VAL A 76 6.29 40.77 6.81
C VAL A 76 4.81 41.00 6.50
N THR A 77 4.01 39.94 6.66
CA THR A 77 2.52 39.86 6.65
C THR A 77 1.82 39.85 5.28
N GLY A 78 1.84 38.70 4.61
CA GLY A 78 0.99 38.42 3.43
C GLY A 78 1.41 37.22 2.58
N LEU A 79 1.76 36.07 3.17
CA LEU A 79 2.00 34.82 2.42
C LEU A 79 0.66 34.24 1.94
N ALA A 80 0.03 34.80 0.91
CA ALA A 80 -1.28 34.29 0.48
C ALA A 80 -1.23 33.51 -0.83
N ASP A 81 -1.03 34.14 -1.99
CA ASP A 81 -1.25 33.40 -3.25
C ASP A 81 -0.13 33.54 -4.30
N GLY A 82 0.49 34.72 -4.41
CA GLY A 82 1.62 34.93 -5.34
C GLY A 82 2.86 34.11 -5.00
N ALA A 83 3.08 33.91 -3.70
CA ALA A 83 4.11 33.07 -3.10
C ALA A 83 4.02 31.60 -3.56
N VAL A 84 2.83 31.03 -3.45
CA VAL A 84 2.54 29.64 -3.83
C VAL A 84 2.60 29.50 -5.34
N HIS A 85 2.08 30.48 -6.10
CA HIS A 85 2.19 30.50 -7.56
C HIS A 85 3.64 30.47 -8.04
N ALA A 86 4.51 31.31 -7.47
CA ALA A 86 5.94 31.31 -7.78
C ALA A 86 6.60 29.97 -7.44
N TYR A 87 6.23 29.38 -6.30
CA TYR A 87 6.71 28.05 -5.91
C TYR A 87 6.27 26.95 -6.88
N TRP A 88 5.05 26.97 -7.38
CA TRP A 88 4.60 26.01 -8.40
C TRP A 88 5.38 26.13 -9.70
N GLN A 89 5.71 27.35 -10.14
CA GLN A 89 6.58 27.54 -11.30
C GLN A 89 7.99 26.95 -11.06
N LEU A 90 8.54 27.15 -9.86
CA LEU A 90 9.82 26.55 -9.47
C LEU A 90 9.75 25.02 -9.44
N LEU A 91 8.71 24.45 -8.82
CA LEU A 91 8.50 22.99 -8.74
C LEU A 91 8.43 22.35 -10.13
N ASN A 92 7.80 23.01 -11.10
CA ASN A 92 7.72 22.50 -12.47
C ASN A 92 9.02 22.64 -13.25
N SER A 93 9.91 23.56 -12.89
CA SER A 93 11.16 23.83 -13.62
C SER A 93 12.43 23.27 -12.96
N SER A 94 12.37 22.88 -11.68
CA SER A 94 13.53 22.42 -10.89
C SER A 94 13.36 20.98 -10.41
N PRO A 95 14.10 20.01 -10.98
CA PRO A 95 14.14 18.64 -10.46
C PRO A 95 14.58 18.55 -8.99
N ASP A 96 15.52 19.40 -8.57
CA ASP A 96 16.00 19.43 -7.19
C ASP A 96 14.89 19.84 -6.22
N GLU A 97 14.03 20.79 -6.62
CA GLU A 97 12.91 21.21 -5.77
C GLU A 97 11.80 20.16 -5.72
N ARG A 98 11.59 19.41 -6.81
CA ARG A 98 10.68 18.25 -6.80
C ARG A 98 11.12 17.22 -5.77
N LEU A 99 12.41 16.85 -5.79
CA LEU A 99 12.98 15.95 -4.79
C LEU A 99 12.85 16.54 -3.38
N ALA A 100 13.13 17.82 -3.20
CA ALA A 100 13.01 18.47 -1.89
C ALA A 100 11.58 18.46 -1.34
N LEU A 101 10.55 18.60 -2.18
CA LEU A 101 9.15 18.46 -1.74
C LEU A 101 8.81 17.00 -1.40
N VAL A 102 9.26 16.04 -2.21
CA VAL A 102 9.08 14.60 -1.93
C VAL A 102 9.71 14.23 -0.59
N GLU A 103 10.92 14.71 -0.29
CA GLU A 103 11.63 14.45 0.97
C GLU A 103 10.86 14.91 2.22
N VAL A 104 10.03 15.94 2.11
CA VAL A 104 9.17 16.40 3.22
C VAL A 104 7.94 15.49 3.40
N LEU A 105 7.50 14.82 2.34
CA LEU A 105 6.28 14.02 2.30
C LEU A 105 6.50 12.54 2.63
N VAL A 106 7.68 11.99 2.32
CA VAL A 106 7.99 10.58 2.59
C VAL A 106 8.08 10.38 4.10
N VAL A 107 7.48 9.29 4.60
CA VAL A 107 7.50 8.92 6.03
C VAL A 107 8.63 7.91 6.27
N PRO A 108 9.75 8.29 6.90
CA PRO A 108 10.91 7.40 7.06
C PRO A 108 10.78 6.54 8.32
N GLU A 109 9.68 5.77 8.45
CA GLU A 109 9.53 4.86 9.59
C GLU A 109 9.96 3.44 9.22
N THR A 110 11.17 3.08 9.65
CA THR A 110 11.74 1.74 9.49
C THR A 110 12.53 1.31 10.72
N TRP A 111 12.74 0.00 10.88
CA TRP A 111 13.55 -0.58 11.96
C TRP A 111 14.06 -1.96 11.55
N PHE A 112 15.14 -2.40 12.19
CA PHE A 112 15.76 -3.69 11.89
C PHE A 112 14.81 -4.86 12.16
N PHE A 113 14.80 -5.84 11.26
CA PHE A 113 13.98 -7.04 11.35
C PHE A 113 12.48 -6.77 11.57
N ARG A 114 11.94 -5.69 10.98
CA ARG A 114 10.49 -5.46 10.90
C ARG A 114 9.82 -6.66 10.21
N ASP A 115 8.82 -7.28 10.84
CA ASP A 115 8.24 -8.58 10.46
C ASP A 115 9.33 -9.64 10.21
N ARG A 116 9.98 -10.05 11.30
CA ARG A 116 11.18 -10.88 11.33
C ARG A 116 11.06 -12.16 10.48
N GLU A 117 9.86 -12.72 10.43
CA GLU A 117 9.51 -13.96 9.76
C GLU A 117 9.83 -13.90 8.25
N ALA A 118 9.76 -12.71 7.63
CA ALA A 118 10.19 -12.51 6.24
C ALA A 118 11.69 -12.80 6.05
N PHE A 119 12.54 -12.39 6.99
CA PHE A 119 13.99 -12.61 6.92
C PHE A 119 14.38 -14.05 7.25
N VAL A 120 13.65 -14.71 8.15
CA VAL A 120 13.81 -16.15 8.43
C VAL A 120 13.46 -16.96 7.17
N ALA A 121 12.35 -16.63 6.52
CA ALA A 121 11.93 -17.25 5.27
C ALA A 121 12.95 -17.02 4.14
N LEU A 122 13.45 -15.79 3.99
CA LEU A 122 14.52 -15.46 3.04
C LEU A 122 15.74 -16.37 3.22
N ALA A 123 16.28 -16.47 4.45
CA ALA A 123 17.47 -17.26 4.74
C ALA A 123 17.29 -18.74 4.37
N ARG A 124 16.11 -19.30 4.67
CA ARG A 124 15.75 -20.67 4.30
C ARG A 124 15.70 -20.83 2.78
N LEU A 125 14.93 -20.00 2.09
CA LEU A 125 14.71 -20.10 0.64
C LEU A 125 16.02 -19.86 -0.15
N ALA A 126 16.88 -18.95 0.32
CA ALA A 126 18.18 -18.69 -0.28
C ALA A 126 19.09 -19.92 -0.19
N ASN A 127 19.14 -20.59 0.96
CA ASN A 127 19.87 -21.84 1.12
C ASN A 127 19.31 -22.95 0.22
N GLU A 128 17.98 -23.11 0.13
CA GLU A 128 17.36 -24.07 -0.78
C GLU A 128 17.77 -23.84 -2.24
N LYS A 129 17.83 -22.58 -2.69
CA LYS A 129 18.31 -22.21 -4.03
C LYS A 129 19.80 -22.54 -4.23
N LEU A 130 20.65 -22.25 -3.24
CA LEU A 130 22.10 -22.52 -3.30
C LEU A 130 22.44 -24.01 -3.24
N VAL A 131 21.63 -24.82 -2.56
CA VAL A 131 21.77 -26.29 -2.56
C VAL A 131 21.43 -26.86 -3.94
N ARG A 132 20.39 -26.34 -4.59
CA ARG A 132 19.98 -26.76 -5.95
C ARG A 132 20.98 -26.33 -7.02
N ASP A 133 21.51 -25.12 -6.89
CA ASP A 133 22.53 -24.57 -7.77
C ASP A 133 23.68 -23.95 -6.96
N PRO A 134 24.73 -24.75 -6.65
CA PRO A 134 25.89 -24.28 -5.94
C PRO A 134 26.73 -23.24 -6.68
N SER A 135 26.40 -22.86 -7.92
CA SER A 135 27.05 -21.75 -8.65
C SER A 135 26.25 -20.45 -8.63
N ARG A 136 24.99 -20.48 -8.19
CA ARG A 136 24.10 -19.32 -8.16
C ARG A 136 24.61 -18.23 -7.22
N VAL A 137 24.45 -16.98 -7.63
CA VAL A 137 24.59 -15.79 -6.78
C VAL A 137 23.19 -15.26 -6.53
N VAL A 138 22.76 -15.25 -5.26
CA VAL A 138 21.42 -14.82 -4.86
C VAL A 138 21.28 -13.31 -5.02
N ARG A 139 20.27 -12.86 -5.75
CA ARG A 139 20.01 -11.42 -5.98
C ARG A 139 18.79 -10.97 -5.19
N VAL A 140 18.97 -9.98 -4.33
CA VAL A 140 17.90 -9.39 -3.53
C VAL A 140 17.71 -7.92 -3.90
N LEU A 141 16.47 -7.49 -4.07
CA LEU A 141 16.08 -6.08 -4.18
C LEU A 141 15.33 -5.67 -2.90
N SER A 142 15.67 -4.54 -2.30
CA SER A 142 14.85 -3.86 -1.27
C SER A 142 14.45 -2.49 -1.80
N VAL A 143 13.14 -2.24 -1.92
CA VAL A 143 12.59 -1.01 -2.49
C VAL A 143 11.20 -0.68 -1.93
N PRO A 144 11.00 0.49 -1.30
CA PRO A 144 12.00 1.46 -0.87
C PRO A 144 12.88 0.92 0.27
N CYS A 145 14.14 1.36 0.35
CA CYS A 145 15.05 0.91 1.41
C CYS A 145 15.11 1.82 2.64
N SER A 146 14.55 3.03 2.57
CA SER A 146 14.60 4.07 3.60
C SER A 146 16.02 4.27 4.14
N SER A 147 16.20 4.42 5.46
CA SER A 147 17.50 4.56 6.13
C SER A 147 18.32 3.25 6.24
N GLY A 148 17.99 2.23 5.46
CA GLY A 148 18.82 1.04 5.27
C GLY A 148 18.58 -0.11 6.24
N GLU A 149 17.69 0.03 7.23
CA GLU A 149 17.41 -1.04 8.19
C GLU A 149 16.94 -2.34 7.52
N GLU A 150 16.12 -2.26 6.46
CA GLU A 150 15.65 -3.45 5.74
C GLU A 150 16.76 -4.17 4.96
N PRO A 151 17.49 -3.53 4.01
CA PRO A 151 18.54 -4.24 3.26
C PRO A 151 19.68 -4.73 4.16
N TYR A 152 19.96 -4.06 5.27
CA TYR A 152 20.92 -4.59 6.24
C TYR A 152 20.36 -5.75 7.07
N SER A 153 19.04 -5.79 7.34
CA SER A 153 18.40 -6.98 7.92
C SER A 153 18.47 -8.18 6.98
N VAL A 154 18.28 -7.96 5.68
CA VAL A 154 18.51 -8.97 4.62
C VAL A 154 19.95 -9.48 4.69
N ALA A 155 20.94 -8.58 4.65
CA ALA A 155 22.36 -8.94 4.69
C ALA A 155 22.71 -9.75 5.95
N MET A 156 22.30 -9.28 7.12
CA MET A 156 22.53 -9.96 8.40
C MET A 156 21.88 -11.34 8.42
N ALA A 157 20.65 -11.49 7.91
CA ALA A 157 19.97 -12.78 7.86
C ALA A 157 20.68 -13.81 6.98
N LEU A 158 21.16 -13.40 5.80
CA LEU A 158 21.90 -14.27 4.89
C LEU A 158 23.24 -14.70 5.49
N LEU A 159 23.99 -13.76 6.06
CA LEU A 159 25.28 -14.04 6.70
C LEU A 159 25.14 -14.91 7.95
N ASP A 160 24.15 -14.65 8.79
CA ASP A 160 23.87 -15.46 9.99
C ASP A 160 23.40 -16.88 9.62
N ALA A 161 22.83 -17.07 8.42
CA ALA A 161 22.50 -18.38 7.88
C ALA A 161 23.69 -19.12 7.24
N GLY A 162 24.91 -18.55 7.31
CA GLY A 162 26.14 -19.15 6.80
C GLY A 162 26.37 -18.95 5.30
N ILE A 163 25.58 -18.10 4.64
CA ILE A 163 25.78 -17.78 3.23
C ILE A 163 26.88 -16.73 3.11
N ALA A 164 27.97 -17.07 2.42
CA ALA A 164 29.11 -16.17 2.25
C ALA A 164 28.73 -14.93 1.42
N ALA A 165 29.39 -13.79 1.69
CA ALA A 165 29.05 -12.49 1.09
C ALA A 165 29.14 -12.49 -0.44
N GLU A 166 30.03 -13.30 -1.02
CA GLU A 166 30.22 -13.42 -2.46
C GLU A 166 29.10 -14.21 -3.15
N ARG A 167 28.24 -14.86 -2.35
CA ARG A 167 27.12 -15.69 -2.82
C ARG A 167 25.81 -14.93 -2.92
N PHE A 168 25.80 -13.64 -2.59
CA PHE A 168 24.63 -12.81 -2.77
C PHE A 168 24.98 -11.36 -3.12
N THR A 169 24.00 -10.65 -3.69
CA THR A 169 24.05 -9.20 -3.93
C THR A 169 22.74 -8.58 -3.52
N ILE A 170 22.79 -7.42 -2.85
CA ILE A 170 21.61 -6.68 -2.39
C ILE A 170 21.63 -5.31 -3.06
N ASP A 171 20.61 -5.04 -3.87
CA ASP A 171 20.32 -3.72 -4.41
C ASP A 171 19.24 -3.07 -3.55
N ALA A 172 19.53 -1.86 -3.05
CA ALA A 172 18.66 -1.10 -2.16
C ALA A 172 18.32 0.24 -2.82
N LEU A 173 17.04 0.45 -3.15
CA LEU A 173 16.59 1.62 -3.90
C LEU A 173 15.67 2.47 -3.05
N ASP A 174 15.83 3.79 -3.11
CA ASP A 174 14.88 4.74 -2.51
C ASP A 174 14.80 6.02 -3.35
N ILE A 175 13.68 6.73 -3.27
CA ILE A 175 13.53 8.05 -3.89
C ILE A 175 14.23 9.14 -3.07
N SER A 176 14.34 8.93 -1.75
CA SER A 176 14.97 9.85 -0.80
C SER A 176 16.50 9.69 -0.81
N ALA A 177 17.18 10.70 -1.35
CA ALA A 177 18.64 10.79 -1.29
C ALA A 177 19.10 10.90 0.16
N ARG A 178 18.36 11.64 0.99
CA ARG A 178 18.68 11.80 2.41
C ARG A 178 18.63 10.47 3.17
N ALA A 179 17.62 9.64 2.90
CA ALA A 179 17.51 8.33 3.52
C ALA A 179 18.67 7.41 3.11
N ILE A 180 19.06 7.45 1.84
CA ILE A 180 20.23 6.72 1.33
C ILE A 180 21.53 7.19 1.98
N GLU A 181 21.74 8.50 2.15
CA GLU A 181 22.91 9.03 2.86
C GLU A 181 22.98 8.52 4.31
N LEU A 182 21.86 8.50 5.02
CA LEU A 182 21.77 7.94 6.37
C LEU A 182 22.07 6.44 6.38
N ALA A 183 21.55 5.70 5.40
CA ALA A 183 21.82 4.27 5.25
C ALA A 183 23.32 4.01 5.03
N GLN A 184 23.96 4.76 4.15
CA GLN A 184 25.39 4.64 3.84
C GLN A 184 26.30 5.00 5.02
N GLN A 185 25.86 5.89 5.91
CA GLN A 185 26.59 6.19 7.16
C GLN A 185 26.60 4.98 8.11
N GLY A 186 25.55 4.15 8.09
CA GLY A 186 25.46 2.95 8.91
C GLY A 186 25.43 3.23 10.43
N VAL A 187 25.00 4.42 10.86
CA VAL A 187 24.91 4.81 12.27
C VAL A 187 23.45 4.91 12.69
N TYR A 188 23.06 4.09 13.66
CA TYR A 188 21.66 3.93 14.04
C TYR A 188 21.40 4.31 15.48
N GLY A 189 20.27 4.98 15.71
CA GLY A 189 19.78 5.35 17.03
C GLY A 189 18.93 4.24 17.66
N ARG A 190 18.47 4.49 18.90
CA ARG A 190 17.64 3.54 19.64
C ARG A 190 16.35 3.15 18.90
N ASN A 191 15.76 4.08 18.15
CA ASN A 191 14.48 3.88 17.48
C ASN A 191 14.52 2.86 16.32
N SER A 192 15.71 2.62 15.75
CA SER A 192 15.93 1.59 14.73
C SER A 192 15.95 0.18 15.32
N PHE A 193 16.01 0.04 16.65
CA PHE A 193 16.01 -1.24 17.35
C PHE A 193 14.73 -1.40 18.17
N ARG A 194 13.72 -2.02 17.56
CA ARG A 194 12.42 -2.30 18.19
C ARG A 194 12.26 -3.78 18.49
N GLY A 195 11.34 -4.10 19.40
CA GLY A 195 11.11 -5.47 19.86
C GLY A 195 12.07 -5.90 20.98
N GLY A 196 12.03 -7.18 21.33
CA GLY A 196 12.77 -7.75 22.47
C GLY A 196 14.08 -8.48 22.11
N GLU A 197 14.35 -8.71 20.82
CA GLU A 197 15.52 -9.47 20.39
C GLU A 197 16.64 -8.59 19.86
N TYR A 198 17.68 -8.42 20.67
CA TYR A 198 18.86 -7.63 20.33
C TYR A 198 20.10 -8.48 20.01
N ALA A 199 19.97 -9.81 19.95
CA ALA A 199 21.11 -10.69 19.73
C ALA A 199 21.84 -10.39 18.42
N PHE A 200 21.12 -9.97 17.36
CA PHE A 200 21.75 -9.54 16.10
C PHE A 200 22.55 -8.25 16.27
N ARG A 201 22.08 -7.32 17.11
CA ARG A 201 22.73 -6.03 17.34
C ARG A 201 24.12 -6.25 17.93
N ASP A 202 24.20 -7.14 18.91
CA ASP A 202 25.47 -7.43 19.60
C ASP A 202 26.47 -8.18 18.68
N ARG A 203 26.00 -8.85 17.62
CA ARG A 203 26.85 -9.49 16.60
C ARG A 203 27.33 -8.54 15.50
N HIS A 204 26.47 -7.62 15.09
CA HIS A 204 26.64 -6.88 13.83
C HIS A 204 26.90 -5.39 14.01
N PHE A 205 26.85 -4.88 15.24
CA PHE A 205 27.06 -3.46 15.53
C PHE A 205 28.07 -3.26 16.66
N SER A 206 28.74 -2.11 16.60
CA SER A 206 29.58 -1.59 17.66
C SER A 206 28.91 -0.36 18.29
N ARG A 207 28.81 -0.33 19.62
CA ARG A 207 28.24 0.81 20.34
C ARG A 207 29.25 1.96 20.41
N THR A 208 28.80 3.16 20.09
CA THR A 208 29.57 4.42 20.16
C THR A 208 28.75 5.51 20.87
N ASP A 209 29.34 6.68 21.09
CA ASP A 209 28.63 7.83 21.68
C ASP A 209 27.52 8.37 20.77
N ALA A 210 27.66 8.18 19.45
CA ALA A 210 26.68 8.61 18.45
C ALA A 210 25.54 7.60 18.23
N GLY A 211 25.65 6.38 18.77
CA GLY A 211 24.64 5.32 18.61
C GLY A 211 25.26 3.94 18.39
N TRP A 212 24.72 3.18 17.44
CA TRP A 212 25.24 1.88 17.03
C TRP A 212 25.75 1.96 15.60
N VAL A 213 27.04 1.69 15.42
CA VAL A 213 27.69 1.68 14.10
C VAL A 213 27.64 0.25 13.55
N LEU A 214 27.06 0.09 12.37
CA LEU A 214 26.99 -1.19 11.67
C LEU A 214 28.39 -1.64 11.23
N ASN A 215 28.71 -2.92 11.44
CA ASN A 215 29.99 -3.47 11.06
C ASN A 215 30.21 -3.38 9.53
N GLU A 216 31.40 -2.96 9.11
CA GLU A 216 31.74 -2.72 7.70
C GLU A 216 31.49 -3.94 6.80
N ARG A 217 31.73 -5.15 7.32
CA ARG A 217 31.46 -6.43 6.63
C ARG A 217 30.01 -6.58 6.17
N ILE A 218 29.06 -5.95 6.87
CA ILE A 218 27.64 -5.94 6.50
C ILE A 218 27.39 -4.80 5.50
N GLN A 219 27.94 -3.61 5.77
CA GLN A 219 27.77 -2.43 4.93
C GLN A 219 28.17 -2.70 3.47
N GLN A 220 29.30 -3.37 3.26
CA GLN A 220 29.85 -3.68 1.93
C GLN A 220 29.00 -4.65 1.09
N THR A 221 27.97 -5.30 1.68
CA THR A 221 27.10 -6.25 0.96
C THR A 221 25.89 -5.61 0.29
N VAL A 222 25.64 -4.31 0.56
CA VAL A 222 24.46 -3.58 0.07
C VAL A 222 24.90 -2.47 -0.88
N ARG A 223 24.27 -2.41 -2.06
CA ARG A 223 24.46 -1.34 -3.04
C ARG A 223 23.25 -0.43 -3.02
N PHE A 224 23.45 0.82 -2.61
CA PHE A 224 22.39 1.83 -2.61
C PHE A 224 22.37 2.60 -3.94
N ALA A 225 21.17 2.88 -4.44
CA ALA A 225 20.98 3.80 -5.55
C ALA A 225 19.69 4.60 -5.38
N GLN A 226 19.73 5.89 -5.69
CA GLN A 226 18.54 6.72 -5.71
C GLN A 226 17.73 6.40 -6.99
N ALA A 227 16.49 5.96 -6.83
CA ALA A 227 15.61 5.63 -7.95
C ALA A 227 14.15 5.63 -7.53
N ASN A 228 13.28 6.05 -8.44
CA ASN A 228 11.85 5.86 -8.30
C ASN A 228 11.45 4.44 -8.73
N LEU A 229 10.54 3.78 -8.00
CA LEU A 229 10.06 2.43 -8.34
C LEU A 229 9.49 2.33 -9.76
N PHE A 230 8.90 3.42 -10.25
CA PHE A 230 8.31 3.54 -11.59
C PHE A 230 9.32 3.80 -12.71
N GLU A 231 10.57 4.10 -12.37
CA GLU A 231 11.66 4.31 -13.32
C GLU A 231 12.39 2.99 -13.66
N PRO A 232 13.10 2.93 -14.80
CA PRO A 232 13.97 1.80 -15.11
C PRO A 232 15.00 1.54 -14.00
N SER A 233 15.31 0.27 -13.74
CA SER A 233 16.26 -0.10 -12.68
C SER A 233 17.67 0.44 -13.01
N PRO A 234 18.33 1.17 -12.09
CA PRO A 234 19.69 1.66 -12.33
C PRO A 234 20.74 0.53 -12.35
N THR A 235 20.41 -0.64 -11.78
CA THR A 235 21.32 -1.77 -11.58
C THR A 235 21.33 -2.80 -12.74
N GLY A 236 20.75 -2.44 -13.90
CA GLY A 236 20.70 -3.27 -15.10
C GLY A 236 19.45 -4.15 -15.23
N GLY A 237 19.46 -5.09 -16.19
CA GLY A 237 18.29 -5.92 -16.56
C GLY A 237 18.21 -7.31 -15.91
N ALA A 238 19.07 -7.62 -14.94
CA ALA A 238 19.05 -8.92 -14.27
C ALA A 238 17.85 -9.02 -13.31
N ARG A 239 17.19 -10.19 -13.31
CA ARG A 239 16.06 -10.47 -12.42
C ARG A 239 16.52 -10.80 -11.00
N TYR A 240 15.64 -10.59 -10.02
CA TYR A 240 15.92 -10.83 -8.59
C TYR A 240 15.29 -12.12 -8.11
N ASP A 241 16.02 -12.87 -7.28
CA ASP A 241 15.53 -14.06 -6.60
C ASP A 241 14.55 -13.69 -5.49
N PHE A 242 14.81 -12.56 -4.85
CA PHE A 242 13.99 -12.04 -3.77
C PHE A 242 13.78 -10.54 -3.95
N ILE A 243 12.56 -10.08 -3.73
CA ILE A 243 12.22 -8.65 -3.72
C ILE A 243 11.50 -8.35 -2.41
N PHE A 244 11.98 -7.36 -1.67
CA PHE A 244 11.30 -6.76 -0.54
C PHE A 244 10.69 -5.43 -1.02
N CYS A 245 9.37 -5.34 -0.98
CA CYS A 245 8.62 -4.12 -1.25
C CYS A 245 7.53 -3.99 -0.21
N ARG A 246 7.89 -3.34 0.90
CA ARG A 246 7.15 -3.42 2.17
C ARG A 246 6.78 -2.04 2.67
N ASN A 247 5.54 -1.91 3.14
CA ASN A 247 5.02 -0.73 3.82
C ASN A 247 5.07 0.56 3.00
N VAL A 248 4.98 0.47 1.66
CA VAL A 248 5.00 1.63 0.75
C VAL A 248 3.76 1.68 -0.14
N LEU A 249 3.27 0.53 -0.61
CA LEU A 249 2.19 0.47 -1.58
C LEU A 249 0.86 0.91 -0.97
N ILE A 250 0.75 0.87 0.36
CA ILE A 250 -0.38 1.41 1.12
C ILE A 250 -0.60 2.91 0.92
N TYR A 251 0.44 3.65 0.51
CA TYR A 251 0.36 5.08 0.23
C TYR A 251 -0.01 5.39 -1.22
N PHE A 252 0.00 4.38 -2.10
CA PHE A 252 -0.25 4.60 -3.52
C PHE A 252 -1.74 4.56 -3.86
N HIS A 253 -2.14 5.33 -4.87
CA HIS A 253 -3.46 5.16 -5.48
C HIS A 253 -3.52 3.84 -6.27
N ARG A 254 -4.73 3.35 -6.53
CA ARG A 254 -4.96 2.02 -7.12
C ARG A 254 -4.18 1.76 -8.42
N ASP A 255 -4.23 2.70 -9.37
CA ASP A 255 -3.53 2.53 -10.64
C ASP A 255 -1.99 2.50 -10.45
N ALA A 256 -1.45 3.27 -9.49
CA ALA A 256 -0.04 3.21 -9.14
C ALA A 256 0.33 1.90 -8.43
N GLN A 257 -0.54 1.35 -7.58
CA GLN A 257 -0.34 0.02 -6.97
C GLN A 257 -0.25 -1.05 -8.07
N ASP A 258 -1.20 -1.08 -9.00
CA ASP A 258 -1.23 -2.06 -10.10
C ASP A 258 0.03 -1.95 -10.98
N ARG A 259 0.43 -0.71 -11.34
CA ARG A 259 1.68 -0.46 -12.08
C ARG A 259 2.91 -0.92 -11.32
N ALA A 260 3.00 -0.62 -10.02
CA ALA A 260 4.13 -1.00 -9.18
C ALA A 260 4.28 -2.53 -9.14
N ILE A 261 3.17 -3.26 -8.94
CA ILE A 261 3.18 -4.72 -8.87
C ILE A 261 3.60 -5.33 -10.21
N HIS A 262 3.13 -4.82 -11.34
CA HIS A 262 3.60 -5.29 -12.65
C HIS A 262 5.10 -5.07 -12.87
N LEU A 263 5.64 -3.93 -12.41
CA LEU A 263 7.07 -3.65 -12.52
C LEU A 263 7.90 -4.55 -11.59
N LEU A 264 7.42 -4.83 -10.38
CA LEU A 264 8.06 -5.75 -9.44
C LEU A 264 8.05 -7.18 -10.00
N ASP A 265 6.92 -7.64 -10.54
CA ASP A 265 6.81 -8.95 -11.16
C ASP A 265 7.74 -9.09 -12.38
N ALA A 266 7.83 -8.07 -13.23
CA ALA A 266 8.75 -8.09 -14.39
C ALA A 266 10.23 -8.22 -13.98
N ARG A 267 10.59 -7.72 -12.79
CA ARG A 267 11.94 -7.82 -12.20
C ARG A 267 12.17 -9.10 -11.43
N LEU A 268 11.13 -9.88 -11.12
CA LEU A 268 11.22 -11.11 -10.37
C LEU A 268 11.74 -12.26 -11.24
N ALA A 269 12.64 -13.08 -10.69
CA ALA A 269 13.04 -14.34 -11.31
C ALA A 269 11.85 -15.30 -11.40
N ASP A 270 11.92 -16.29 -12.30
CA ASP A 270 10.80 -17.21 -12.52
C ASP A 270 10.47 -18.06 -11.28
N ASP A 271 11.49 -18.40 -10.49
CA ASP A 271 11.37 -19.05 -9.19
C ASP A 271 11.53 -18.06 -8.02
N GLY A 272 11.33 -16.76 -8.27
CA GLY A 272 11.55 -15.69 -7.30
C GLY A 272 10.43 -15.56 -6.27
N THR A 273 10.72 -14.86 -5.16
CA THR A 273 9.75 -14.59 -4.09
C THR A 273 9.71 -13.09 -3.75
N ILE A 274 8.51 -12.52 -3.64
CA ILE A 274 8.27 -11.13 -3.21
C ILE A 274 7.78 -11.14 -1.76
N PHE A 275 8.41 -10.34 -0.90
CA PHE A 275 7.98 -10.08 0.47
C PHE A 275 7.31 -8.70 0.53
N VAL A 276 6.11 -8.64 1.08
CA VAL A 276 5.33 -7.41 1.25
C VAL A 276 4.97 -7.18 2.72
N GLY A 277 4.49 -5.99 3.07
CA GLY A 277 3.98 -5.71 4.40
C GLY A 277 2.62 -6.40 4.64
N PRO A 278 2.23 -6.62 5.90
CA PRO A 278 0.95 -7.27 6.25
C PRO A 278 -0.28 -6.63 5.61
N ALA A 279 -0.25 -5.31 5.39
CA ALA A 279 -1.35 -4.56 4.79
C ALA A 279 -1.40 -4.62 3.25
N GLU A 280 -0.36 -5.15 2.62
CA GLU A 280 -0.17 -5.19 1.16
C GLU A 280 -0.46 -6.58 0.58
N THR A 281 -0.67 -7.58 1.45
CA THR A 281 -1.02 -8.95 1.08
C THR A 281 -2.23 -9.03 0.17
N GLY A 282 -3.28 -8.28 0.49
CA GLY A 282 -4.50 -8.20 -0.31
C GLY A 282 -4.29 -7.57 -1.68
N LEU A 283 -3.26 -6.71 -1.84
CA LEU A 283 -2.88 -6.20 -3.15
C LEU A 283 -2.27 -7.32 -3.99
N MET A 284 -1.33 -8.10 -3.44
CA MET A 284 -0.65 -9.16 -4.17
C MET A 284 -1.61 -10.23 -4.72
N MET A 285 -2.60 -10.63 -3.93
CA MET A 285 -3.58 -11.67 -4.31
C MET A 285 -4.47 -11.28 -5.49
N ARG A 286 -4.54 -10.00 -5.85
CA ARG A 286 -5.30 -9.51 -7.02
C ARG A 286 -4.55 -9.69 -8.34
N HIS A 287 -3.25 -9.96 -8.27
CA HIS A 287 -2.40 -10.14 -9.44
C HIS A 287 -2.03 -11.62 -9.61
N THR A 288 -1.18 -11.92 -10.59
CA THR A 288 -0.68 -13.27 -10.89
C THR A 288 0.35 -13.77 -9.87
N LEU A 289 0.10 -13.49 -8.59
CA LEU A 289 0.93 -13.88 -7.46
C LEU A 289 0.08 -14.66 -6.45
N SER A 290 0.59 -15.80 -5.98
CA SER A 290 -0.02 -16.60 -4.92
C SER A 290 0.86 -16.57 -3.67
N SER A 291 0.22 -16.74 -2.51
CA SER A 291 0.95 -16.86 -1.24
C SER A 291 1.93 -18.03 -1.30
N ALA A 292 3.16 -17.80 -0.87
CA ALA A 292 4.18 -18.84 -0.69
C ALA A 292 3.86 -19.80 0.47
N ARG A 293 2.76 -19.55 1.19
CA ARG A 293 2.27 -20.36 2.33
C ARG A 293 3.29 -20.47 3.45
N ILE A 294 4.08 -19.42 3.64
CA ILE A 294 4.99 -19.25 4.77
C ILE A 294 4.32 -18.26 5.73
N PRO A 295 3.87 -18.73 6.92
CA PRO A 295 3.15 -17.88 7.87
C PRO A 295 3.96 -16.65 8.24
N LEU A 296 3.28 -15.50 8.34
CA LEU A 296 3.82 -14.23 8.81
C LEU A 296 5.00 -13.65 8.01
N ALA A 297 5.52 -14.38 7.03
CA ALA A 297 6.53 -13.88 6.11
C ALA A 297 5.93 -12.96 5.04
N PHE A 298 4.61 -13.02 4.83
CA PHE A 298 3.90 -12.24 3.80
C PHE A 298 4.58 -12.36 2.42
N ALA A 299 4.97 -13.60 2.11
CA ALA A 299 5.75 -13.95 0.93
C ALA A 299 4.84 -14.46 -0.20
N PHE A 300 5.14 -14.04 -1.43
CA PHE A 300 4.37 -14.34 -2.63
C PHE A 300 5.27 -14.82 -3.76
N GLN A 301 4.75 -15.71 -4.61
CA GLN A 301 5.43 -16.27 -5.78
C GLN A 301 4.49 -16.17 -6.98
N ARG A 302 5.04 -16.26 -8.21
CA ARG A 302 4.19 -16.32 -9.40
C ARG A 302 3.27 -17.53 -9.34
N THR A 303 1.98 -17.29 -9.58
CA THR A 303 0.99 -18.37 -9.64
C THR A 303 1.39 -19.36 -10.75
N PRO A 304 1.58 -20.65 -10.44
CA PRO A 304 1.87 -21.65 -11.47
C PRO A 304 0.79 -21.66 -12.55
N PRO A 305 1.11 -21.92 -13.83
CA PRO A 305 0.13 -21.93 -14.92
C PRO A 305 -1.07 -22.85 -14.69
N GLU A 306 -0.87 -23.95 -13.97
CA GLU A 306 -1.91 -24.94 -13.63
C GLU A 306 -2.94 -24.38 -12.63
N GLU A 307 -2.48 -23.72 -11.56
CA GLU A 307 -3.35 -22.99 -10.61
C GLU A 307 -3.96 -21.75 -11.29
N ALA A 308 -3.24 -21.14 -12.23
CA ALA A 308 -3.70 -19.99 -13.00
C ALA A 308 -4.94 -20.33 -13.86
N ALA A 309 -4.95 -21.52 -14.47
CA ALA A 309 -6.08 -22.03 -15.25
C ALA A 309 -7.28 -22.38 -14.36
N GLN A 310 -7.02 -22.91 -13.16
CA GLN A 310 -8.05 -23.28 -12.19
C GLN A 310 -8.77 -22.06 -11.62
N TRP A 311 -8.06 -20.97 -11.27
CA TRP A 311 -8.69 -19.74 -10.80
C TRP A 311 -9.54 -19.08 -11.90
N ARG A 312 -9.03 -19.03 -13.15
CA ARG A 312 -9.77 -18.49 -14.30
C ARG A 312 -11.05 -19.28 -14.57
N PHE A 313 -11.00 -20.61 -14.46
CA PHE A 313 -12.17 -21.47 -14.62
C PHE A 313 -13.19 -21.27 -13.49
N THR A 314 -12.72 -21.02 -12.27
CA THR A 314 -13.60 -20.86 -11.10
C THR A 314 -14.29 -19.49 -11.05
N LEU A 315 -13.62 -18.42 -11.50
CA LEU A 315 -14.19 -17.06 -11.54
C LEU A 315 -15.01 -16.76 -12.81
N PHE A 316 -14.61 -17.28 -13.97
CA PHE A 316 -15.31 -17.02 -15.24
C PHE A 316 -16.20 -18.18 -15.72
N GLY A 317 -16.12 -19.36 -15.10
CA GLY A 317 -16.89 -20.55 -15.51
C GLY A 317 -18.39 -20.52 -15.16
N LYS A 318 -18.84 -19.60 -14.30
CA LYS A 318 -20.28 -19.43 -14.00
C LYS A 318 -21.01 -18.42 -14.90
N ALA A 319 -20.29 -17.66 -15.74
CA ALA A 319 -20.89 -16.68 -16.64
C ALA A 319 -20.98 -17.13 -18.12
N ALA A 320 -20.50 -18.33 -18.46
CA ALA A 320 -20.48 -18.84 -19.84
C ALA A 320 -21.73 -19.64 -20.25
N ASN A 321 -22.86 -19.46 -19.56
CA ASN A 321 -24.16 -20.00 -19.99
C ASN A 321 -25.25 -18.92 -20.14
N ALA A 322 -24.83 -17.69 -20.46
CA ALA A 322 -25.69 -16.66 -21.04
C ALA A 322 -24.89 -15.99 -22.15
N GLY A 323 -25.23 -16.31 -23.40
CA GLY A 323 -24.43 -15.96 -24.56
C GLY A 323 -24.32 -14.46 -24.79
N VAL A 324 -23.08 -13.96 -24.83
CA VAL A 324 -22.61 -12.93 -25.76
C VAL A 324 -21.11 -13.16 -25.95
N ALA A 325 -20.73 -13.86 -27.02
CA ALA A 325 -19.35 -13.94 -27.48
C ALA A 325 -19.23 -13.10 -28.75
N ALA A 326 -18.73 -11.87 -28.64
CA ALA A 326 -18.14 -11.14 -29.78
C ALA A 326 -17.42 -9.88 -29.28
N GLY A 327 -16.16 -9.73 -29.68
CA GLY A 327 -15.48 -8.45 -29.74
C GLY A 327 -14.26 -8.34 -28.83
N TYR A 328 -13.09 -8.56 -29.43
CA TYR A 328 -11.81 -7.87 -29.26
C TYR A 328 -10.66 -8.87 -29.35
N ALA A 329 -10.37 -9.27 -30.60
CA ALA A 329 -9.09 -9.85 -30.97
C ALA A 329 -8.34 -8.84 -31.85
N ALA A 330 -7.07 -8.65 -31.50
CA ALA A 330 -5.94 -8.21 -32.33
C ALA A 330 -5.89 -6.75 -32.81
N VAL A 331 -4.95 -6.00 -32.24
CA VAL A 331 -4.21 -4.93 -32.94
C VAL A 331 -2.72 -5.13 -32.67
N ALA A 332 -2.02 -5.67 -33.67
CA ALA A 332 -0.58 -5.60 -33.91
C ALA A 332 -0.36 -6.21 -35.30
N ALA A 333 0.41 -5.71 -36.27
CA ALA A 333 1.18 -4.50 -36.54
C ALA A 333 1.42 -4.53 -38.10
N PRO A 334 1.87 -3.46 -38.77
CA PRO A 334 1.89 -3.37 -40.23
C PRO A 334 3.24 -3.73 -40.89
N HIS A 335 3.20 -3.79 -42.24
CA HIS A 335 4.26 -3.96 -43.26
C HIS A 335 4.71 -5.40 -43.53
N GLY A 336 4.83 -5.92 -44.74
CA GLY A 336 4.68 -5.48 -46.14
C GLY A 336 5.00 -6.74 -46.97
N LEU A 337 4.39 -7.05 -48.12
CA LEU A 337 4.77 -6.57 -49.44
C LEU A 337 3.95 -7.38 -50.47
N ALA A 338 3.43 -6.62 -51.45
CA ALA A 338 3.16 -6.93 -52.87
C ALA A 338 3.08 -8.37 -53.39
N GLY A 339 2.02 -8.64 -54.16
CA GLY A 339 2.03 -9.65 -55.23
C GLY A 339 0.67 -10.26 -55.57
N ALA A 340 -0.17 -9.53 -56.31
CA ALA A 340 -1.28 -10.10 -57.11
C ALA A 340 -0.73 -10.57 -58.49
N PRO A 341 -1.51 -11.11 -59.47
CA PRO A 341 -2.96 -11.38 -59.50
C PRO A 341 -3.38 -12.69 -60.22
N GLY A 342 -4.70 -12.93 -60.28
CA GLY A 342 -5.40 -13.67 -61.34
C GLY A 342 -6.17 -14.89 -60.84
N THR A 343 -7.41 -15.19 -61.20
CA THR A 343 -8.45 -14.62 -62.08
C THR A 343 -9.67 -15.54 -61.94
N ASP A 344 -10.86 -14.96 -62.12
CA ASP A 344 -12.12 -15.60 -62.55
C ASP A 344 -12.75 -16.70 -61.67
N GLY A 345 -14.06 -16.78 -61.46
CA GLY A 345 -15.19 -16.12 -62.07
C GLY A 345 -16.47 -16.86 -61.64
N MET A 346 -17.60 -16.13 -61.60
CA MET A 346 -19.02 -16.55 -61.63
C MET A 346 -19.34 -18.04 -61.42
N SER A 347 -20.30 -18.41 -60.55
CA SER A 347 -21.76 -18.32 -60.77
C SER A 347 -22.42 -19.22 -59.70
N LYS A 348 -23.67 -19.12 -59.23
CA LYS A 348 -24.97 -18.64 -59.71
C LYS A 348 -25.89 -18.52 -58.47
N THR A 349 -26.73 -17.49 -58.40
CA THR A 349 -27.99 -17.50 -57.63
C THR A 349 -29.05 -18.33 -58.36
N PRO A 350 -30.12 -18.75 -57.66
CA PRO A 350 -31.39 -18.08 -57.92
C PRO A 350 -32.25 -17.80 -56.69
N THR A 351 -33.08 -16.79 -56.90
CA THR A 351 -34.05 -16.08 -56.05
C THR A 351 -35.38 -16.83 -55.91
N LEU A 352 -36.13 -16.50 -54.83
CA LEU A 352 -37.58 -16.15 -54.75
C LEU A 352 -38.25 -16.78 -53.50
N PRO A 353 -39.40 -16.27 -53.00
CA PRO A 353 -39.64 -14.89 -52.53
C PRO A 353 -40.51 -14.83 -51.23
N PHE A 354 -40.66 -13.61 -50.69
CA PHE A 354 -41.85 -13.03 -50.01
C PHE A 354 -42.64 -13.82 -48.94
N THR A 355 -42.74 -13.28 -47.72
CA THR A 355 -43.98 -12.66 -47.19
C THR A 355 -43.77 -12.06 -45.80
N GLN A 356 -44.37 -10.89 -45.62
CA GLN A 356 -44.38 -10.04 -44.43
C GLN A 356 -45.68 -10.32 -43.67
N ALA A 357 -45.63 -10.46 -42.35
CA ALA A 357 -46.83 -10.33 -41.50
C ALA A 357 -46.46 -9.81 -40.12
N ALA A 358 -47.07 -8.68 -39.77
CA ALA A 358 -47.04 -8.03 -38.47
C ALA A 358 -48.21 -8.51 -37.59
N SER A 359 -48.10 -8.25 -36.29
CA SER A 359 -49.15 -8.37 -35.25
C SER A 359 -49.49 -9.82 -34.84
N ALA A 360 -49.85 -10.15 -33.59
CA ALA A 360 -50.40 -9.35 -32.51
C ALA A 360 -50.09 -9.99 -31.15
N PHE A 361 -50.11 -9.14 -30.14
CA PHE A 361 -50.05 -9.41 -28.70
C PHE A 361 -51.39 -9.98 -28.21
N VAL A 362 -51.38 -11.09 -27.45
CA VAL A 362 -52.49 -11.53 -26.58
C VAL A 362 -51.89 -12.17 -25.30
N PRO A 363 -52.35 -11.78 -24.10
CA PRO A 363 -51.79 -12.23 -22.82
C PRO A 363 -52.45 -13.52 -22.31
N ALA A 364 -51.73 -14.31 -21.51
CA ALA A 364 -52.32 -15.40 -20.74
C ALA A 364 -51.64 -15.58 -19.37
N SER A 365 -52.41 -15.24 -18.35
CA SER A 365 -52.72 -16.04 -17.15
C SER A 365 -51.60 -16.50 -16.20
N ALA A 366 -51.67 -15.96 -14.98
CA ALA A 366 -50.94 -16.36 -13.78
C ALA A 366 -51.30 -17.77 -13.27
N PRO A 367 -50.39 -18.45 -12.55
CA PRO A 367 -50.73 -19.42 -11.53
C PRO A 367 -50.60 -18.82 -10.12
N ALA A 368 -51.50 -19.27 -9.25
CA ALA A 368 -51.66 -18.86 -7.87
C ALA A 368 -50.69 -19.55 -6.90
N SER A 369 -50.52 -18.90 -5.74
CA SER A 369 -50.33 -19.42 -4.37
C SER A 369 -49.03 -19.04 -3.65
N ALA A 370 -49.18 -18.33 -2.54
CA ALA A 370 -48.38 -18.49 -1.32
C ALA A 370 -49.14 -17.85 -0.13
N PRO A 371 -49.27 -18.52 1.04
CA PRO A 371 -49.88 -17.93 2.23
C PRO A 371 -48.92 -16.96 2.92
N ALA A 372 -49.47 -15.86 3.44
CA ALA A 372 -48.73 -14.84 4.17
C ALA A 372 -48.24 -15.36 5.52
N PHE A 373 -46.93 -15.41 5.72
CA PHE A 373 -46.30 -15.58 7.02
C PHE A 373 -46.01 -14.20 7.62
N SER A 374 -46.67 -13.88 8.74
CA SER A 374 -46.40 -12.69 9.54
C SER A 374 -45.11 -12.87 10.36
N PRO A 375 -44.24 -11.84 10.47
CA PRO A 375 -43.07 -11.92 11.33
C PRO A 375 -43.46 -11.88 12.83
N PRO A 376 -42.79 -12.64 13.71
CA PRO A 376 -43.03 -12.56 15.15
C PRO A 376 -42.49 -11.24 15.73
N ALA A 377 -43.25 -10.64 16.64
CA ALA A 377 -42.90 -9.41 17.33
C ALA A 377 -41.60 -9.56 18.14
N LEU A 378 -40.64 -8.69 17.87
CA LEU A 378 -39.41 -8.55 18.66
C LEU A 378 -39.75 -7.98 20.05
N LYS A 379 -39.40 -8.72 21.11
CA LYS A 379 -39.39 -8.19 22.49
C LYS A 379 -38.34 -7.08 22.61
N PRO A 380 -38.61 -6.00 23.37
CA PRO A 380 -37.64 -4.92 23.57
C PRO A 380 -36.42 -5.42 24.36
N PRO A 381 -35.20 -4.91 24.07
CA PRO A 381 -33.99 -5.28 24.79
C PRO A 381 -34.01 -4.73 26.23
N PRO A 382 -33.40 -5.45 27.20
CA PRO A 382 -33.27 -4.96 28.57
C PRO A 382 -32.32 -3.75 28.64
N ALA A 383 -32.62 -2.86 29.60
CA ALA A 383 -32.01 -1.54 29.78
C ALA A 383 -30.47 -1.58 29.95
N ALA A 384 -29.82 -0.59 29.33
CA ALA A 384 -28.39 -0.35 29.40
C ALA A 384 -27.90 -0.08 30.84
N PRO A 385 -26.73 -0.61 31.27
CA PRO A 385 -26.11 -0.19 32.52
C PRO A 385 -25.59 1.25 32.39
N ARG A 386 -25.86 2.03 33.44
CA ARG A 386 -25.55 3.46 33.58
C ARG A 386 -24.06 3.76 33.37
N LYS A 387 -23.78 4.85 32.65
CA LYS A 387 -22.47 5.50 32.56
C LYS A 387 -21.96 5.90 33.95
N ALA A 388 -20.82 5.36 34.36
CA ALA A 388 -20.01 5.94 35.44
C ALA A 388 -19.04 6.97 34.85
N LYS A 389 -19.00 8.16 35.46
CA LYS A 389 -18.03 9.24 35.15
C LYS A 389 -16.62 8.88 35.68
N PRO A 390 -15.55 9.48 35.13
CA PRO A 390 -14.18 9.05 35.38
C PRO A 390 -13.69 9.55 36.74
N ALA A 391 -13.06 8.66 37.51
CA ALA A 391 -12.23 9.04 38.65
C ALA A 391 -10.79 9.27 38.15
N SER A 392 -10.30 10.48 38.41
CA SER A 392 -8.90 10.89 38.26
C SER A 392 -8.04 10.28 39.38
N ALA A 393 -6.88 9.72 39.03
CA ALA A 393 -5.67 9.63 39.86
C ALA A 393 -4.55 9.01 39.00
N LEU A 394 -3.50 9.77 38.69
CA LEU A 394 -2.18 9.73 39.36
C LEU A 394 -1.41 8.42 39.10
N GLY A 395 -0.26 8.58 38.45
CA GLY A 395 0.62 7.47 38.12
C GLY A 395 1.18 6.76 39.35
N HIS A 396 1.41 5.46 39.21
CA HIS A 396 2.47 4.72 39.91
C HIS A 396 2.84 3.49 39.08
N ALA A 397 4.14 3.20 39.08
CA ALA A 397 4.74 2.03 38.49
C ALA A 397 4.42 0.75 39.30
N THR A 398 4.40 -0.38 38.58
CA THR A 398 4.69 -1.78 39.02
C THR A 398 3.69 -2.46 39.98
N PRO A 399 3.44 -3.79 39.87
CA PRO A 399 4.48 -4.83 39.85
C PRO A 399 4.38 -5.92 38.78
N ALA A 400 5.55 -6.44 38.42
CA ALA A 400 5.70 -7.76 37.83
C ALA A 400 5.12 -8.80 38.81
N LEU A 401 3.93 -9.32 38.47
CA LEU A 401 3.40 -10.52 39.08
C LEU A 401 3.93 -11.71 38.25
N SER A 402 4.74 -12.50 38.91
CA SER A 402 5.21 -13.83 38.51
C SER A 402 4.10 -14.63 37.83
N ALA A 403 4.20 -14.79 36.51
CA ALA A 403 3.37 -15.70 35.74
C ALA A 403 4.00 -17.10 35.77
N THR A 404 3.19 -18.08 36.17
CA THR A 404 3.36 -19.52 35.89
C THR A 404 3.87 -19.77 34.46
N PRO A 405 4.63 -20.86 34.19
CA PRO A 405 4.98 -21.25 32.83
C PRO A 405 3.70 -21.66 32.09
N GLY A 406 3.03 -20.67 31.50
CA GLY A 406 1.76 -20.80 30.82
C GLY A 406 1.95 -20.67 29.32
N VAL A 407 1.08 -21.35 28.58
CA VAL A 407 0.98 -21.31 27.11
C VAL A 407 1.06 -19.87 26.62
N SER A 408 2.01 -19.58 25.75
CA SER A 408 2.30 -18.24 25.25
C SER A 408 1.79 -18.09 23.82
N LEU A 409 1.20 -16.93 23.51
CA LEU A 409 0.86 -16.60 22.12
C LEU A 409 2.10 -16.54 21.22
N ALA A 410 3.28 -16.25 21.79
CA ALA A 410 4.55 -16.30 21.06
C ALA A 410 4.94 -17.74 20.67
N GLU A 411 4.60 -18.74 21.47
CA GLU A 411 4.84 -20.15 21.14
C GLU A 411 3.94 -20.61 20.00
N ALA A 412 2.65 -20.25 20.04
CA ALA A 412 1.73 -20.53 18.94
C ALA A 412 2.24 -19.94 17.62
N ARG A 413 2.81 -18.73 17.69
CA ARG A 413 3.43 -18.04 16.56
C ARG A 413 4.64 -18.82 16.00
N GLN A 414 5.58 -19.19 16.87
CA GLN A 414 6.75 -19.98 16.47
C GLN A 414 6.38 -21.31 15.81
N LEU A 415 5.33 -21.98 16.30
CA LEU A 415 4.82 -23.21 15.70
C LEU A 415 4.20 -22.98 14.33
N ALA A 416 3.49 -21.86 14.14
CA ALA A 416 2.96 -21.48 12.83
C ALA A 416 4.11 -21.22 11.86
N ASP A 417 5.13 -20.47 12.27
CA ASP A 417 6.32 -20.16 11.45
C ASP A 417 7.08 -21.43 11.03
N ALA A 418 7.12 -22.43 11.92
CA ALA A 418 7.70 -23.74 11.64
C ALA A 418 6.83 -24.62 10.71
N GLY A 419 5.68 -24.14 10.23
CA GLY A 419 4.73 -24.87 9.40
C GLY A 419 3.94 -25.95 10.15
N GLN A 420 4.01 -25.98 11.48
CA GLN A 420 3.33 -26.97 12.32
C GLN A 420 1.92 -26.50 12.66
N PHE A 421 1.09 -26.30 11.64
CA PHE A 421 -0.22 -25.65 11.75
C PHE A 421 -1.15 -26.28 12.79
N ASP A 422 -1.27 -27.61 12.80
CA ASP A 422 -2.13 -28.33 13.76
C ASP A 422 -1.69 -28.13 15.23
N LYS A 423 -0.39 -27.87 15.45
CA LYS A 423 0.13 -27.57 16.80
C LYS A 423 -0.06 -26.08 17.11
N ALA A 424 0.24 -25.21 16.16
CA ALA A 424 0.07 -23.77 16.29
C ALA A 424 -1.37 -23.39 16.64
N GLU A 425 -2.34 -23.97 15.92
CA GLU A 425 -3.76 -23.77 16.16
C GLU A 425 -4.18 -24.25 17.54
N ARG A 426 -3.73 -25.44 17.97
CA ARG A 426 -3.99 -25.96 19.33
C ARG A 426 -3.46 -25.02 20.41
N VAL A 427 -2.21 -24.57 20.28
CA VAL A 427 -1.57 -23.68 21.26
C VAL A 427 -2.24 -22.30 21.26
N ALA A 428 -2.64 -21.78 20.10
CA ALA A 428 -3.40 -20.52 20.02
C ALA A 428 -4.80 -20.65 20.65
N HIS A 429 -5.50 -21.76 20.46
CA HIS A 429 -6.77 -22.03 21.12
C HIS A 429 -6.61 -22.20 22.63
N GLU A 430 -5.60 -22.93 23.08
CA GLU A 430 -5.29 -23.10 24.50
C GLU A 430 -4.95 -21.75 25.16
N PHE A 431 -4.21 -20.89 24.47
CA PHE A 431 -3.97 -19.51 24.91
C PHE A 431 -5.28 -18.75 25.14
N VAL A 432 -6.23 -18.83 24.19
CA VAL A 432 -7.55 -18.18 24.31
C VAL A 432 -8.39 -18.79 25.44
N ILE A 433 -8.28 -20.10 25.70
CA ILE A 433 -8.97 -20.75 26.82
C ILE A 433 -8.42 -20.27 28.16
N VAL A 434 -7.09 -20.15 28.29
CA VAL A 434 -6.41 -19.78 29.54
C VAL A 434 -6.51 -18.28 29.82
N HIS A 435 -6.36 -17.43 28.81
CA HIS A 435 -6.26 -15.98 28.95
C HIS A 435 -7.55 -15.24 28.54
N GLY A 436 -8.52 -15.95 27.98
CA GLY A 436 -9.77 -15.39 27.46
C GLY A 436 -9.66 -14.88 26.01
N PRO A 437 -10.77 -14.34 25.47
CA PRO A 437 -10.83 -13.78 24.12
C PRO A 437 -9.79 -12.66 23.92
N HIS A 438 -8.87 -12.84 22.96
CA HIS A 438 -7.80 -11.88 22.68
C HIS A 438 -7.73 -11.56 21.19
N ALA A 439 -7.62 -10.28 20.83
CA ALA A 439 -7.66 -9.83 19.45
C ALA A 439 -6.50 -10.43 18.62
N ASP A 440 -5.27 -10.30 19.10
CA ASP A 440 -4.08 -10.89 18.45
C ASP A 440 -4.12 -12.42 18.30
N ALA A 441 -4.77 -13.11 19.24
CA ALA A 441 -4.87 -14.57 19.19
C ALA A 441 -5.87 -15.01 18.11
N PHE A 442 -7.00 -14.32 17.99
CA PHE A 442 -7.92 -14.53 16.88
C PHE A 442 -7.33 -14.09 15.54
N TYR A 443 -6.56 -13.01 15.51
CA TYR A 443 -5.83 -12.64 14.30
C TYR A 443 -4.85 -13.75 13.87
N LEU A 444 -4.06 -14.30 14.81
CA LEU A 444 -3.16 -15.42 14.52
C LEU A 444 -3.89 -16.67 14.03
N LEU A 445 -5.01 -17.04 14.67
CA LEU A 445 -5.87 -18.15 14.21
C LEU A 445 -6.41 -17.89 12.79
N GLY A 446 -6.75 -16.64 12.48
CA GLY A 446 -7.16 -16.24 11.12
C GLY A 446 -6.07 -16.46 10.09
N LEU A 447 -4.83 -16.09 10.41
CA LEU A 447 -3.67 -16.31 9.54
C LEU A 447 -3.35 -17.80 9.35
N ILE A 448 -3.44 -18.60 10.41
CA ILE A 448 -3.21 -20.06 10.35
C ILE A 448 -4.27 -20.71 9.44
N ALA A 449 -5.55 -20.36 9.64
CA ALA A 449 -6.65 -20.86 8.82
C ALA A 449 -6.49 -20.45 7.35
N ASP A 450 -6.09 -19.21 7.08
CA ASP A 450 -5.84 -18.72 5.72
C ASP A 450 -4.67 -19.47 5.05
N ALA A 451 -3.57 -19.71 5.78
CA ALA A 451 -2.43 -20.48 5.30
C ALA A 451 -2.78 -21.96 5.00
N GLN A 452 -3.74 -22.53 5.72
CA GLN A 452 -4.28 -23.87 5.46
C GLN A 452 -5.33 -23.91 4.33
N GLY A 453 -5.74 -22.75 3.79
CA GLY A 453 -6.77 -22.63 2.75
C GLY A 453 -8.21 -22.63 3.27
N HIS A 454 -8.41 -22.50 4.59
CA HIS A 454 -9.71 -22.44 5.25
C HIS A 454 -10.25 -21.00 5.30
N ALA A 455 -10.56 -20.41 4.13
CA ALA A 455 -10.93 -18.99 4.01
C ALA A 455 -12.19 -18.57 4.81
N ALA A 456 -13.14 -19.50 5.01
CA ALA A 456 -14.33 -19.25 5.83
C ALA A 456 -13.97 -19.06 7.30
N ASP A 457 -13.14 -19.98 7.84
CA ASP A 457 -12.67 -19.93 9.22
C ASP A 457 -11.77 -18.71 9.45
N ALA A 458 -10.89 -18.40 8.49
CA ALA A 458 -10.06 -17.20 8.50
C ALA A 458 -10.92 -15.92 8.62
N SER A 459 -11.97 -15.80 7.81
CA SER A 459 -12.89 -14.68 7.84
C SER A 459 -13.58 -14.53 9.21
N ASP A 460 -13.99 -15.64 9.82
CA ASP A 460 -14.64 -15.63 11.12
C ASP A 460 -13.67 -15.26 12.26
N TYR A 461 -12.43 -15.71 12.18
CA TYR A 461 -11.39 -15.31 13.12
C TYR A 461 -11.02 -13.84 13.00
N TYR A 462 -10.88 -13.30 11.78
CA TYR A 462 -10.67 -11.86 11.60
C TYR A 462 -11.85 -11.05 12.13
N ARG A 463 -13.10 -11.49 11.90
CA ARG A 463 -14.28 -10.84 12.50
C ARG A 463 -14.26 -10.89 14.03
N LYS A 464 -13.81 -11.99 14.65
CA LYS A 464 -13.64 -12.08 16.11
C LYS A 464 -12.57 -11.12 16.62
N ALA A 465 -11.43 -11.00 15.93
CA ALA A 465 -10.41 -10.01 16.26
C ALA A 465 -10.99 -8.58 16.19
N LEU A 466 -11.74 -8.27 15.13
CA LEU A 466 -12.40 -6.96 14.94
C LEU A 466 -13.54 -6.68 15.90
N TYR A 467 -14.18 -7.71 16.45
CA TYR A 467 -15.19 -7.56 17.48
C TYR A 467 -14.56 -7.08 18.80
N LEU A 468 -13.39 -7.65 19.15
CA LEU A 468 -12.64 -7.24 20.34
C LEU A 468 -11.95 -5.90 20.15
N GLU A 469 -11.33 -5.71 18.99
CA GLU A 469 -10.62 -4.49 18.64
C GLU A 469 -11.07 -3.97 17.26
N PRO A 470 -12.08 -3.07 17.21
CA PRO A 470 -12.65 -2.58 15.95
C PRO A 470 -11.69 -1.79 15.05
N ALA A 471 -10.55 -1.38 15.61
CA ALA A 471 -9.47 -0.66 14.96
C ALA A 471 -8.22 -1.52 14.71
N HIS A 472 -8.29 -2.84 14.92
CA HIS A 472 -7.18 -3.74 14.63
C HIS A 472 -6.89 -3.72 13.13
N TYR A 473 -5.78 -3.07 12.78
CA TYR A 473 -5.48 -2.69 11.42
C TYR A 473 -5.28 -3.90 10.51
N GLU A 474 -4.49 -4.87 10.98
CA GLU A 474 -4.15 -6.09 10.27
C GLU A 474 -5.37 -6.98 10.03
N ALA A 475 -6.26 -7.13 11.01
CA ALA A 475 -7.49 -7.89 10.81
C ALA A 475 -8.45 -7.21 9.80
N LEU A 476 -8.46 -5.87 9.73
CA LEU A 476 -9.25 -5.14 8.72
C LEU A 476 -8.71 -5.38 7.32
N THR A 477 -7.40 -5.34 7.12
CA THR A 477 -6.78 -5.52 5.80
C THR A 477 -6.94 -6.95 5.28
N HIS A 478 -6.74 -7.96 6.14
CA HIS A 478 -6.86 -9.37 5.74
C HIS A 478 -8.31 -9.75 5.43
N LEU A 479 -9.28 -9.29 6.24
CA LEU A 479 -10.69 -9.53 5.93
C LEU A 479 -11.13 -8.80 4.65
N ALA A 480 -10.62 -7.60 4.39
CA ALA A 480 -10.89 -6.88 3.14
C ALA A 480 -10.38 -7.66 1.92
N ALA A 481 -9.18 -8.24 2.02
CA ALA A 481 -8.61 -9.08 0.97
C ALA A 481 -9.49 -10.31 0.67
N LEU A 482 -9.91 -11.03 1.72
CA LEU A 482 -10.79 -12.20 1.57
C LEU A 482 -12.14 -11.82 0.93
N LEU A 483 -12.76 -10.72 1.36
CA LEU A 483 -14.03 -10.26 0.77
C LEU A 483 -13.89 -9.96 -0.72
N ASP A 484 -12.79 -9.31 -1.12
CA ASP A 484 -12.54 -8.95 -2.51
C ASP A 484 -12.31 -10.18 -3.38
N VAL A 485 -11.55 -11.17 -2.89
CA VAL A 485 -11.36 -12.47 -3.56
C VAL A 485 -12.69 -13.20 -3.75
N THR A 486 -13.60 -13.10 -2.78
CA THR A 486 -14.96 -13.68 -2.88
C THR A 486 -15.94 -12.84 -3.72
N GLY A 487 -15.49 -11.71 -4.26
CA GLY A 487 -16.29 -10.83 -5.15
C GLY A 487 -17.08 -9.73 -4.44
N ASP A 488 -16.95 -9.56 -3.12
CA ASP A 488 -17.55 -8.45 -2.36
C ASP A 488 -16.61 -7.25 -2.28
N SER A 489 -16.37 -6.62 -3.43
CA SER A 489 -15.50 -5.44 -3.52
C SER A 489 -16.04 -4.23 -2.74
N ALA A 490 -17.37 -4.13 -2.56
CA ALA A 490 -17.98 -3.05 -1.79
C ALA A 490 -17.65 -3.18 -0.29
N GLY A 491 -17.80 -4.40 0.26
CA GLY A 491 -17.40 -4.73 1.62
C GLY A 491 -15.90 -4.55 1.84
N ALA A 492 -15.07 -5.00 0.90
CA ALA A 492 -13.62 -4.83 0.95
C ALA A 492 -13.22 -3.35 1.05
N GLN A 493 -13.78 -2.48 0.19
CA GLN A 493 -13.50 -1.03 0.23
C GLN A 493 -13.92 -0.38 1.55
N GLN A 494 -15.05 -0.81 2.13
CA GLN A 494 -15.50 -0.29 3.41
C GLN A 494 -14.53 -0.66 4.55
N LEU A 495 -14.01 -1.89 4.55
CA LEU A 495 -13.01 -2.33 5.53
C LEU A 495 -11.68 -1.60 5.34
N MET A 496 -11.22 -1.40 4.11
CA MET A 496 -10.00 -0.64 3.83
C MET A 496 -10.08 0.82 4.30
N ARG A 497 -11.22 1.50 4.10
CA ARG A 497 -11.45 2.84 4.64
C ARG A 497 -11.38 2.87 6.17
N ARG A 498 -11.85 1.81 6.84
CA ARG A 498 -11.73 1.69 8.30
C ARG A 498 -10.27 1.47 8.72
N ALA A 499 -9.51 0.66 7.99
CA ALA A 499 -8.10 0.40 8.26
C ALA A 499 -7.29 1.70 8.19
N GLN A 500 -7.49 2.50 7.15
CA GLN A 500 -6.84 3.81 6.99
C GLN A 500 -7.13 4.75 8.17
N ARG A 501 -8.40 4.80 8.63
CA ARG A 501 -8.77 5.61 9.82
C ARG A 501 -8.12 5.10 11.10
N ALA A 502 -7.98 3.79 11.26
CA ALA A 502 -7.31 3.19 12.41
C ALA A 502 -5.82 3.55 12.44
N ALA A 503 -5.14 3.44 11.30
CA ALA A 503 -3.73 3.84 11.14
C ALA A 503 -3.51 5.33 11.47
N ALA A 504 -4.38 6.21 10.97
CA ALA A 504 -4.30 7.65 11.25
C ALA A 504 -4.47 7.99 12.74
N LYS A 505 -5.20 7.17 13.50
CA LYS A 505 -5.42 7.36 14.94
C LYS A 505 -4.29 6.79 15.81
N ALA A 506 -3.54 5.82 15.29
CA ALA A 506 -2.41 5.19 15.99
C ALA A 506 -1.12 6.02 15.91
N ALA A 507 -1.05 7.03 15.02
CA ALA A 507 0.08 7.95 14.96
C ALA A 507 0.17 8.79 16.26
N PRO A 508 1.34 8.86 16.92
CA PRO A 508 1.49 9.61 18.16
C PRO A 508 1.26 11.12 17.92
N PRO A 509 0.65 11.85 18.87
CA PRO A 509 0.56 13.31 18.78
C PRO A 509 1.99 13.87 18.83
N GLY A 510 2.44 14.44 17.72
CA GLY A 510 3.75 15.08 17.62
C GLY A 510 3.93 16.17 18.68
N ASP A 511 5.16 16.24 19.22
CA ASP A 511 5.59 17.19 20.23
C ASP A 511 5.16 18.62 19.86
N ALA A 512 4.26 19.17 20.68
CA ALA A 512 4.00 20.61 20.69
C ALA A 512 5.28 21.31 21.20
N PRO A 513 5.83 22.29 20.47
CA PRO A 513 7.03 22.98 20.93
C PRO A 513 6.77 23.72 22.24
N LEU A 514 7.56 23.34 23.26
CA LEU A 514 7.65 23.99 24.56
C LEU A 514 8.16 25.43 24.43
N ASN A 515 7.33 26.37 24.89
CA ASN A 515 7.62 27.68 25.47
C ASN A 515 8.43 28.73 24.66
N SER A 516 7.82 29.91 24.55
CA SER A 516 8.50 31.21 24.64
C SER A 516 7.67 32.14 25.55
N PRO A 517 8.32 33.11 26.23
CA PRO A 517 7.92 33.54 27.58
C PRO A 517 6.73 34.51 27.59
N ARG A 518 5.93 34.38 28.65
CA ARG A 518 4.82 35.29 28.99
C ARG A 518 5.31 36.74 29.04
N GLY A 519 4.75 37.57 28.16
CA GLY A 519 4.88 39.02 28.18
C GLY A 519 4.29 39.62 29.46
N ALA A 520 4.97 40.65 29.95
CA ALA A 520 4.72 41.36 31.18
C ALA A 520 3.33 41.99 31.28
N HIS A 521 2.80 41.97 32.50
CA HIS A 521 1.61 42.70 32.94
C HIS A 521 1.72 44.22 32.69
N GLY A 522 0.87 44.73 31.79
CA GLY A 522 0.53 46.15 31.72
C GLY A 522 -0.65 46.44 32.63
N SER A 523 -0.36 46.93 33.83
CA SER A 523 -1.34 47.48 34.77
C SER A 523 -1.70 48.91 34.34
N ARG A 524 -2.98 49.20 34.09
CA ARG A 524 -3.52 50.56 34.17
C ARG A 524 -4.92 50.56 34.79
N ARG A 525 -4.95 51.04 36.04
CA ARG A 525 -6.09 51.71 36.67
C ARG A 525 -6.06 53.19 36.27
N HIS A 526 -7.26 53.79 36.37
CA HIS A 526 -7.67 55.18 36.15
C HIS A 526 -8.06 55.53 34.73
#